data_AF-A0A538I7R1-F1
#
_entry.id   AF-A0A538I7R1-F1
#
_cell.length_a   1.000
_cell.length_b   1.000
_cell.length_c   1.000
_cell.angle_alpha   90.00
_cell.angle_beta   90.00
_cell.angle_gamma   90.00
#
_symmetry.space_group_name_H-M   'P 1'
#
loop_
_entity.id
_entity.type
_entity.pdbx_description
1 polymer ?
#
loop_
_entity_poly.entity_id
_entity_poly.type
_entity_poly.pdbx_seq_one_letter_code
_entity_poly.pdbx_strand_id
1 'polypeptide(L)'
;MGVQGERRLSAGRRRPGETRGRGHRALVLGAVRRCRWPEDARAPADGAVLHRARAGRRREDRAGGGGGASRRVAADRADAEWPCMHRRPPRAARPRDTRRSGALERAAVSPRLIAVGLALAALAGCGSTHGRATLWVTRDRGARVVLVRHVPAGLTAMQALDRVAKISTRYGGRYVQSIDGVAGSLTGRHDWFYFVNGYEADRSASEYRLHPGDVEWWDFRDWSYALRQQVVVGAFPEPFLHGWDGKRLPGRVVYSNPRDRASAEHLASLLHASATRGAGAAPAKANTLVLVSGADGQRPSLVARQRPQDGAGDPVRFRFAGDAAWLASHLTFARFRYEVGG
;
A
#
# COMPACT_ATOMS: atom_id res chain seq x y z
N MET A 1 56.87 6.52 -39.86
CA MET A 1 56.11 6.12 -41.07
C MET A 1 54.99 5.18 -40.65
N GLY A 2 53.90 5.10 -41.41
CA GLY A 2 52.73 4.26 -41.08
C GLY A 2 51.42 4.99 -41.38
N VAL A 3 50.95 4.90 -42.62
CA VAL A 3 49.71 5.53 -43.10
C VAL A 3 48.63 4.47 -43.33
N GLN A 4 47.37 4.91 -43.39
CA GLN A 4 46.18 4.12 -43.71
C GLN A 4 46.31 3.32 -45.03
N GLY A 5 45.54 2.22 -45.19
CA GLY A 5 45.44 1.51 -46.46
C GLY A 5 44.38 0.39 -46.46
N GLU A 6 43.20 0.65 -47.04
CA GLU A 6 42.08 -0.29 -47.07
C GLU A 6 42.14 -1.37 -48.20
N ARG A 7 41.33 -2.42 -48.00
CA ARG A 7 40.34 -3.01 -48.96
C ARG A 7 40.71 -4.14 -49.97
N ARG A 8 39.63 -4.87 -50.32
CA ARG A 8 39.29 -5.65 -51.55
C ARG A 8 39.74 -7.11 -51.73
N LEU A 9 38.87 -8.02 -51.26
CA LEU A 9 38.06 -8.96 -52.07
C LEU A 9 38.63 -9.53 -53.39
N SER A 10 38.76 -10.87 -53.45
CA SER A 10 38.47 -11.77 -54.60
C SER A 10 38.28 -13.19 -54.03
N ALA A 11 37.20 -13.98 -54.23
CA ALA A 11 36.40 -14.35 -55.41
C ALA A 11 36.96 -15.61 -56.15
N GLY A 12 36.38 -16.78 -55.88
CA GLY A 12 36.64 -18.07 -56.56
C GLY A 12 35.36 -18.92 -56.65
N ARG A 13 35.24 -19.84 -57.64
CA ARG A 13 33.96 -20.47 -58.06
C ARG A 13 34.01 -22.01 -58.18
N ARG A 14 32.93 -22.67 -57.70
CA ARG A 14 32.34 -23.99 -58.12
C ARG A 14 33.23 -25.26 -57.89
N ARG A 15 32.80 -26.32 -57.15
CA ARG A 15 31.71 -27.34 -57.36
C ARG A 15 31.96 -28.30 -58.56
N PRO A 16 31.49 -29.59 -58.56
CA PRO A 16 30.58 -30.30 -57.62
C PRO A 16 30.98 -31.76 -57.21
N GLY A 17 30.10 -32.44 -56.44
CA GLY A 17 30.07 -33.88 -56.09
C GLY A 17 29.55 -34.09 -54.65
N GLU A 18 28.34 -34.58 -54.32
CA GLU A 18 27.67 -35.89 -54.59
C GLU A 18 28.40 -37.10 -53.98
N THR A 19 27.85 -37.90 -53.04
CA THR A 19 26.54 -37.90 -52.31
C THR A 19 26.79 -38.16 -50.78
N ARG A 20 25.95 -38.67 -49.85
CA ARG A 20 24.62 -39.35 -49.79
C ARG A 20 24.07 -39.29 -48.33
N GLY A 21 22.77 -39.58 -48.13
CA GLY A 21 22.13 -39.76 -46.78
C GLY A 21 21.58 -38.44 -46.18
N ARG A 22 20.26 -38.17 -46.11
CA ARG A 22 19.16 -38.83 -45.36
C ARG A 22 19.46 -39.01 -43.85
N GLY A 23 18.81 -38.26 -42.95
CA GLY A 23 17.89 -37.14 -43.17
C GLY A 23 17.18 -36.62 -41.91
N HIS A 24 16.46 -35.51 -42.04
CA HIS A 24 15.62 -34.92 -40.98
C HIS A 24 14.13 -34.97 -41.38
N ARG A 25 13.24 -35.16 -40.40
CA ARG A 25 11.79 -34.92 -40.55
C ARG A 25 11.45 -33.55 -39.96
N ALA A 26 10.66 -32.77 -40.69
CA ALA A 26 10.08 -31.51 -40.22
C ALA A 26 8.61 -31.68 -39.86
N LEU A 27 8.16 -30.91 -38.86
CA LEU A 27 6.76 -30.57 -38.59
C LEU A 27 6.77 -29.04 -38.40
N VAL A 28 6.56 -28.27 -39.47
CA VAL A 28 5.25 -27.85 -40.00
C VAL A 28 4.48 -27.00 -38.99
N LEU A 29 4.41 -25.69 -39.24
CA LEU A 29 3.50 -24.79 -38.53
C LEU A 29 2.05 -25.07 -38.98
N GLY A 30 1.14 -25.23 -38.02
CA GLY A 30 -0.31 -25.14 -38.24
C GLY A 30 -0.82 -23.81 -37.71
N ALA A 31 -1.50 -23.02 -38.54
CA ALA A 31 -1.91 -21.66 -38.20
C ALA A 31 -3.43 -21.51 -38.01
N VAL A 32 -3.81 -20.60 -37.11
CA VAL A 32 -5.13 -19.92 -37.00
C VAL A 32 -6.40 -20.81 -36.95
N ARG A 33 -7.10 -20.74 -35.82
CA ARG A 33 -8.57 -20.54 -35.82
C ARG A 33 -9.00 -19.68 -34.64
N ARG A 34 -9.78 -18.62 -34.93
CA ARG A 34 -10.53 -17.85 -33.92
C ARG A 34 -11.90 -18.50 -33.79
N CYS A 35 -12.34 -18.81 -32.57
CA CYS A 35 -13.75 -19.11 -32.31
C CYS A 35 -14.44 -17.86 -31.79
N ARG A 36 -15.43 -17.38 -32.54
CA ARG A 36 -16.26 -16.21 -32.26
C ARG A 36 -17.68 -16.76 -32.07
N TRP A 37 -18.22 -16.69 -30.86
CA TRP A 37 -19.58 -17.14 -30.58
C TRP A 37 -20.55 -15.96 -30.78
N PRO A 38 -21.59 -16.08 -31.64
CA PRO A 38 -22.65 -15.08 -31.75
C PRO A 38 -23.72 -15.26 -30.66
N GLU A 39 -24.44 -14.19 -30.38
CA GLU A 39 -25.70 -14.22 -29.64
C GLU A 39 -26.81 -14.86 -30.50
N ASP A 40 -27.86 -15.39 -29.87
CA ASP A 40 -29.22 -15.12 -30.37
C ASP A 40 -30.29 -15.29 -29.28
N ALA A 41 -31.46 -14.66 -29.51
CA ALA A 41 -32.41 -14.30 -28.47
C ALA A 41 -33.35 -15.41 -27.97
N ARG A 42 -33.92 -15.20 -26.76
CA ARG A 42 -35.39 -15.14 -26.54
C ARG A 42 -35.75 -14.62 -25.14
N ALA A 43 -36.67 -13.66 -25.11
CA ALA A 43 -37.47 -13.32 -23.94
C ALA A 43 -38.87 -13.93 -24.08
N PRO A 44 -39.61 -14.08 -22.97
CA PRO A 44 -41.04 -13.80 -22.96
C PRO A 44 -41.37 -12.63 -22.00
N ALA A 45 -42.49 -11.95 -22.25
CA ALA A 45 -43.01 -10.87 -21.41
C ALA A 45 -44.21 -11.33 -20.55
N ASP A 46 -44.51 -10.51 -19.55
CA ASP A 46 -45.80 -10.32 -18.85
C ASP A 46 -46.63 -11.53 -18.38
N GLY A 47 -46.87 -11.57 -17.06
CA GLY A 47 -47.74 -12.53 -16.39
C GLY A 47 -48.18 -12.04 -15.01
N ALA A 48 -48.87 -10.90 -14.96
CA ALA A 48 -49.24 -10.24 -13.69
C ALA A 48 -50.39 -10.96 -12.96
N VAL A 49 -50.24 -11.15 -11.65
CA VAL A 49 -51.35 -11.50 -10.73
C VAL A 49 -51.41 -10.46 -9.62
N LEU A 50 -52.59 -9.86 -9.46
CA LEU A 50 -52.87 -8.79 -8.49
C LEU A 50 -53.39 -9.38 -7.17
N HIS A 51 -52.94 -8.83 -6.04
CA HIS A 51 -53.79 -8.75 -4.84
C HIS A 51 -54.31 -7.32 -4.67
N ARG A 52 -55.61 -7.18 -4.37
CA ARG A 52 -56.37 -5.93 -4.45
C ARG A 52 -57.23 -5.72 -3.21
N ALA A 53 -56.93 -4.67 -2.44
CA ALA A 53 -57.84 -3.99 -1.52
C ALA A 53 -57.59 -2.47 -1.70
N ARG A 54 -58.42 -1.63 -2.34
CA ARG A 54 -59.87 -1.34 -2.24
C ARG A 54 -60.32 -0.65 -0.93
N ALA A 55 -59.93 0.61 -0.77
CA ALA A 55 -60.81 1.73 -0.37
C ALA A 55 -60.10 3.09 -0.66
N GLY A 56 -60.75 4.18 -1.05
CA GLY A 56 -62.12 4.33 -1.55
C GLY A 56 -62.67 5.77 -1.40
N ARG A 57 -63.23 6.34 -2.49
CA ARG A 57 -63.86 7.68 -2.66
C ARG A 57 -62.90 8.86 -2.97
N ARG A 58 -63.34 9.96 -3.62
CA ARG A 58 -64.23 10.15 -4.80
C ARG A 58 -64.28 11.66 -5.18
N ARG A 59 -64.03 12.03 -6.45
CA ARG A 59 -64.40 13.32 -7.11
C ARG A 59 -63.93 14.62 -6.42
N GLU A 60 -64.15 15.84 -6.95
CA GLU A 60 -64.67 16.35 -8.25
C GLU A 60 -63.53 17.18 -8.89
N ASP A 61 -63.22 17.09 -10.19
CA ASP A 61 -63.87 17.72 -11.36
C ASP A 61 -63.79 19.27 -11.46
N ARG A 62 -63.47 19.74 -12.68
CA ARG A 62 -63.44 21.13 -13.22
C ARG A 62 -62.23 22.02 -12.87
N ALA A 63 -61.90 23.06 -13.67
CA ALA A 63 -61.97 23.25 -15.13
C ALA A 63 -61.31 24.59 -15.55
N GLY A 64 -60.61 24.61 -16.70
CA GLY A 64 -60.41 25.81 -17.53
C GLY A 64 -59.50 26.92 -16.99
N GLY A 65 -59.42 28.01 -17.76
CA GLY A 65 -58.73 29.27 -17.40
C GLY A 65 -57.27 29.37 -17.86
N GLY A 66 -57.05 29.83 -19.09
CA GLY A 66 -55.70 30.05 -19.64
C GLY A 66 -55.27 31.53 -19.72
N GLY A 67 -54.05 31.75 -20.20
CA GLY A 67 -53.56 33.04 -20.70
C GLY A 67 -52.74 33.88 -19.70
N GLY A 68 -52.07 34.92 -20.22
CA GLY A 68 -51.61 36.05 -19.39
C GLY A 68 -50.12 36.16 -19.12
N ALA A 69 -49.38 36.58 -20.15
CA ALA A 69 -48.00 37.06 -20.13
C ALA A 69 -47.53 37.90 -18.90
N SER A 70 -46.24 37.73 -18.58
CA SER A 70 -45.28 38.81 -18.26
C SER A 70 -45.56 39.81 -17.12
N ARG A 71 -44.74 39.75 -16.06
CA ARG A 71 -43.67 40.76 -15.81
C ARG A 71 -42.71 40.37 -14.68
N ARG A 72 -41.53 41.03 -14.68
CA ARG A 72 -40.56 41.05 -13.56
C ARG A 72 -40.89 42.23 -12.63
N VAL A 73 -40.79 42.04 -11.32
CA VAL A 73 -40.18 42.97 -10.32
C VAL A 73 -39.65 42.07 -9.18
N ALA A 74 -38.60 42.49 -8.46
CA ALA A 74 -37.99 41.72 -7.39
C ALA A 74 -38.37 42.23 -5.99
N ALA A 75 -38.40 41.32 -5.03
CA ALA A 75 -38.08 41.53 -3.61
C ALA A 75 -37.54 40.15 -3.12
N ASP A 76 -36.29 39.99 -2.70
CA ASP A 76 -35.47 40.65 -1.66
C ASP A 76 -35.40 39.75 -0.41
N ARG A 77 -34.20 39.72 0.22
CA ARG A 77 -33.78 38.96 1.42
C ARG A 77 -33.62 37.43 1.26
N ALA A 78 -32.59 36.82 1.86
CA ALA A 78 -31.35 37.39 2.39
C ALA A 78 -30.26 36.30 2.49
N ASP A 79 -29.02 36.71 2.20
CA ASP A 79 -27.79 36.60 3.03
C ASP A 79 -27.64 35.45 4.05
N ALA A 80 -26.44 34.92 4.29
CA ALA A 80 -25.14 35.59 4.10
C ALA A 80 -23.99 34.67 3.64
N GLU A 81 -23.08 35.26 2.85
CA GLU A 81 -21.68 34.84 2.74
C GLU A 81 -20.92 35.28 4.04
N TRP A 82 -19.59 35.21 4.17
CA TRP A 82 -18.63 36.19 3.63
C TRP A 82 -17.17 35.66 3.78
N PRO A 83 -16.16 36.23 3.07
CA PRO A 83 -15.27 35.36 2.29
C PRO A 83 -13.77 35.69 2.41
N CYS A 84 -13.01 35.30 1.37
CA CYS A 84 -11.56 35.44 1.22
C CYS A 84 -11.04 36.90 1.26
N MET A 85 -9.81 37.09 1.77
CA MET A 85 -9.08 38.37 1.71
C MET A 85 -7.95 38.38 0.66
N HIS A 86 -7.71 39.53 0.03
CA HIS A 86 -6.54 39.80 -0.82
C HIS A 86 -5.67 40.96 -0.27
N ARG A 87 -4.38 40.95 -0.60
CA ARG A 87 -3.34 41.92 -0.17
C ARG A 87 -3.53 43.33 -0.73
N ARG A 88 -3.02 44.36 -0.02
CA ARG A 88 -2.42 45.60 -0.59
C ARG A 88 -1.28 46.15 0.33
N PRO A 89 -0.49 47.18 -0.07
CA PRO A 89 0.96 47.29 0.22
C PRO A 89 1.36 48.32 1.32
N PRO A 90 2.66 48.44 1.71
CA PRO A 90 3.09 49.22 2.88
C PRO A 90 3.30 50.73 2.63
N ARG A 91 3.52 51.49 3.72
CA ARG A 91 3.88 52.93 3.72
C ARG A 91 5.07 53.24 4.66
N ALA A 92 5.70 54.39 4.45
CA ALA A 92 7.00 54.78 5.01
C ALA A 92 6.92 55.57 6.35
N ALA A 93 8.08 55.76 6.98
CA ALA A 93 8.24 56.27 8.36
C ALA A 93 8.58 57.77 8.48
N ARG A 94 8.32 58.33 9.68
CA ARG A 94 8.81 59.61 10.26
C ARG A 94 8.32 59.69 11.74
N PRO A 95 8.86 60.55 12.63
CA PRO A 95 10.24 60.50 13.13
C PRO A 95 10.31 60.46 14.68
N ARG A 96 11.54 60.55 15.22
CA ARG A 96 11.97 60.50 16.64
C ARG A 96 11.11 61.28 17.65
N ASP A 97 11.12 60.81 18.90
CA ASP A 97 11.59 61.64 20.04
C ASP A 97 12.47 60.81 21.00
N THR A 98 12.92 61.40 22.11
CA THR A 98 14.12 61.01 22.87
C THR A 98 13.93 61.03 24.39
N ARG A 99 14.93 60.48 25.13
CA ARG A 99 14.95 60.23 26.59
C ARG A 99 14.03 59.04 26.97
N ARG A 100 14.43 58.13 27.86
CA ARG A 100 15.32 58.27 29.02
C ARG A 100 16.15 56.99 29.23
N SER A 101 17.46 57.11 29.42
CA SER A 101 18.34 55.96 29.68
C SER A 101 18.13 55.42 31.10
N GLY A 102 17.64 54.18 31.22
CA GLY A 102 17.74 53.37 32.43
C GLY A 102 18.80 52.30 32.24
N ALA A 103 19.73 52.14 33.19
CA ALA A 103 20.76 51.13 33.10
C ALA A 103 20.17 49.74 33.42
N LEU A 104 20.14 48.85 32.43
CA LEU A 104 19.98 47.42 32.67
C LEU A 104 21.36 46.81 32.90
N GLU A 105 21.55 46.25 34.09
CA GLU A 105 22.80 45.64 34.51
C GLU A 105 23.17 44.47 33.59
N ARG A 106 24.41 44.47 33.10
CA ARG A 106 24.96 43.32 32.39
C ARG A 106 25.31 42.24 33.41
N ALA A 107 24.32 41.43 33.78
CA ALA A 107 24.54 40.22 34.55
C ALA A 107 25.65 39.39 33.88
N ALA A 108 26.78 39.22 34.58
CA ALA A 108 28.00 38.66 34.01
C ALA A 108 27.87 37.14 33.86
N VAL A 109 27.24 36.69 32.78
CA VAL A 109 27.09 35.27 32.42
C VAL A 109 28.47 34.63 32.35
N SER A 110 28.80 33.86 33.38
CA SER A 110 30.15 33.33 33.56
C SER A 110 30.45 32.30 32.46
N PRO A 111 31.62 32.34 31.79
CA PRO A 111 31.90 31.47 30.64
C PRO A 111 31.84 29.97 30.96
N ARG A 112 31.94 29.59 32.24
CA ARG A 112 31.75 28.22 32.74
C ARG A 112 30.32 27.67 32.52
N LEU A 113 29.29 28.51 32.46
CA LEU A 113 27.91 28.05 32.26
C LEU A 113 27.60 27.67 30.80
N ILE A 114 28.27 28.32 29.83
CA ILE A 114 28.14 27.98 28.40
C ILE A 114 28.71 26.58 28.12
N ALA A 115 29.81 26.21 28.80
CA ALA A 115 30.41 24.88 28.70
C ALA A 115 29.47 23.75 29.16
N VAL A 116 28.70 23.96 30.24
CA VAL A 116 27.73 22.96 30.74
C VAL A 116 26.54 22.81 29.79
N GLY A 117 26.05 23.89 29.20
CA GLY A 117 24.98 23.84 28.19
C GLY A 117 25.39 23.03 26.94
N LEU A 118 26.62 23.20 26.45
CA LEU A 118 27.16 22.45 25.33
C LEU A 118 27.43 20.97 25.67
N ALA A 119 27.85 20.67 26.91
CA ALA A 119 28.05 19.28 27.36
C ALA A 119 26.74 18.47 27.39
N LEU A 120 25.61 19.08 27.76
CA LEU A 120 24.31 18.41 27.74
C LEU A 120 23.76 18.21 26.32
N ALA A 121 24.06 19.10 25.38
CA ALA A 121 23.67 18.94 23.98
C ALA A 121 24.35 17.72 23.31
N ALA A 122 25.56 17.35 23.74
CA ALA A 122 26.31 16.22 23.19
C ALA A 122 25.67 14.84 23.47
N LEU A 123 24.86 14.72 24.53
CA LEU A 123 24.23 13.45 24.91
C LEU A 123 22.91 13.16 24.16
N ALA A 124 22.37 14.12 23.40
CA ALA A 124 21.17 13.93 22.59
C ALA A 124 21.45 13.40 21.17
N GLY A 125 22.73 13.15 20.82
CA GLY A 125 23.19 13.14 19.43
C GLY A 125 23.87 11.87 18.88
N CYS A 126 23.84 10.73 19.58
CA CYS A 126 24.48 9.47 19.10
C CYS A 126 23.60 8.22 19.33
N GLY A 127 22.38 8.26 18.80
CA GLY A 127 21.46 7.11 18.73
C GLY A 127 21.46 6.36 17.39
N SER A 128 22.58 6.34 16.65
CA SER A 128 22.66 5.72 15.32
C SER A 128 22.73 4.19 15.42
N THR A 129 21.58 3.55 15.67
CA THR A 129 21.43 2.10 15.52
C THR A 129 21.67 1.72 14.05
N HIS A 130 22.81 1.08 13.79
CA HIS A 130 23.24 0.66 12.45
C HIS A 130 22.35 -0.48 11.92
N GLY A 131 21.16 -0.13 11.46
CA GLY A 131 20.15 -1.03 10.92
C GLY A 131 19.78 -0.73 9.48
N ARG A 132 19.15 -1.72 8.84
CA ARG A 132 18.56 -1.60 7.50
C ARG A 132 17.10 -2.02 7.55
N ALA A 133 16.28 -1.35 6.77
CA ALA A 133 14.94 -1.79 6.40
C ALA A 133 14.97 -2.26 4.92
N THR A 134 13.94 -2.97 4.50
CA THR A 134 13.78 -3.43 3.11
C THR A 134 12.61 -2.71 2.46
N LEU A 135 12.85 -2.04 1.34
CA LEU A 135 11.82 -1.34 0.57
C LEU A 135 11.44 -2.15 -0.67
N TRP A 136 10.16 -2.42 -0.83
CA TRP A 136 9.57 -3.06 -2.00
C TRP A 136 8.67 -2.07 -2.75
N VAL A 137 8.78 -2.02 -4.08
CA VAL A 137 7.79 -1.38 -4.96
C VAL A 137 7.22 -2.46 -5.86
N THR A 138 5.90 -2.60 -5.88
CA THR A 138 5.19 -3.55 -6.72
C THR A 138 4.00 -2.89 -7.41
N ARG A 139 3.35 -3.66 -8.28
CA ARG A 139 2.07 -3.31 -8.88
C ARG A 139 1.13 -4.49 -8.80
N ASP A 140 -0.15 -4.16 -8.98
CA ASP A 140 -1.20 -5.09 -9.34
C ASP A 140 -1.43 -6.11 -8.18
N ARG A 141 -1.55 -5.60 -6.93
CA ARG A 141 -1.62 -6.37 -5.68
C ARG A 141 -0.40 -7.28 -5.45
N GLY A 142 0.78 -6.75 -5.76
CA GLY A 142 2.05 -7.45 -5.68
C GLY A 142 2.28 -8.54 -6.75
N ALA A 143 1.38 -8.68 -7.74
CA ALA A 143 1.56 -9.63 -8.83
C ALA A 143 2.78 -9.31 -9.72
N ARG A 144 3.20 -8.04 -9.78
CA ARG A 144 4.41 -7.59 -10.48
C ARG A 144 5.35 -6.84 -9.54
N VAL A 145 6.49 -7.42 -9.21
CA VAL A 145 7.58 -6.71 -8.51
C VAL A 145 8.26 -5.74 -9.49
N VAL A 146 8.47 -4.50 -9.04
CA VAL A 146 9.17 -3.44 -9.79
C VAL A 146 10.55 -3.18 -9.18
N LEU A 147 10.61 -3.06 -7.85
CA LEU A 147 11.83 -2.74 -7.12
C LEU A 147 11.89 -3.54 -5.80
N VAL A 148 13.09 -4.03 -5.47
CA VAL A 148 13.45 -4.45 -4.11
C VAL A 148 14.81 -3.83 -3.80
N ARG A 149 14.88 -3.07 -2.71
CA ARG A 149 16.11 -2.44 -2.20
C ARG A 149 16.19 -2.57 -0.69
N HIS A 150 17.37 -2.34 -0.15
CA HIS A 150 17.55 -2.09 1.28
C HIS A 150 17.85 -0.61 1.46
N VAL A 151 17.37 -0.05 2.56
CA VAL A 151 17.55 1.36 2.94
C VAL A 151 18.07 1.41 4.39
N PRO A 152 18.81 2.45 4.79
CA PRO A 152 19.12 2.68 6.19
C PRO A 152 17.84 2.82 7.04
N ALA A 153 17.85 2.26 8.25
CA ALA A 153 16.82 2.54 9.24
C ALA A 153 16.92 4.00 9.75
N GLY A 154 15.90 4.47 10.47
CA GLY A 154 15.79 5.83 11.01
C GLY A 154 15.27 6.88 10.01
N LEU A 155 15.35 6.60 8.71
CA LEU A 155 14.66 7.35 7.66
C LEU A 155 13.15 7.29 7.84
N THR A 156 12.43 8.31 7.34
CA THR A 156 10.99 8.15 7.11
C THR A 156 10.74 7.30 5.86
N ALA A 157 9.58 6.64 5.77
CA ALA A 157 9.20 5.85 4.58
C ALA A 157 9.32 6.67 3.27
N MET A 158 8.85 7.92 3.28
CA MET A 158 9.03 8.85 2.14
C MET A 158 10.51 9.10 1.80
N GLN A 159 11.39 9.27 2.79
CA GLN A 159 12.83 9.45 2.59
C GLN A 159 13.54 8.19 2.11
N ALA A 160 13.02 7.01 2.47
CA ALA A 160 13.53 5.74 1.98
C ALA A 160 13.15 5.52 0.51
N LEU A 161 11.92 5.84 0.12
CA LEU A 161 11.44 5.76 -1.26
C LEU A 161 12.15 6.75 -2.18
N ASP A 162 12.23 8.03 -1.80
CA ASP A 162 12.88 9.10 -2.58
C ASP A 162 14.36 8.82 -2.89
N ARG A 163 15.04 8.04 -2.03
CA ARG A 163 16.42 7.59 -2.26
C ARG A 163 16.59 6.50 -3.32
N VAL A 164 15.52 5.81 -3.71
CA VAL A 164 15.60 4.61 -4.57
C VAL A 164 14.69 4.63 -5.80
N ALA A 165 13.75 5.56 -5.86
CA ALA A 165 12.81 5.74 -6.98
C ALA A 165 12.44 7.23 -7.14
N LYS A 166 12.17 7.67 -8.37
CA LYS A 166 11.77 9.05 -8.65
C LYS A 166 10.29 9.27 -8.31
N ILE A 167 10.03 9.97 -7.21
CA ILE A 167 8.66 10.25 -6.76
C ILE A 167 8.11 11.60 -7.26
N SER A 168 6.79 11.72 -7.24
CA SER A 168 6.11 13.02 -7.16
C SER A 168 4.99 12.95 -6.10
N THR A 169 4.61 14.08 -5.52
CA THR A 169 3.70 14.12 -4.37
C THR A 169 2.58 15.15 -4.51
N ARG A 170 1.52 14.99 -3.72
CA ARG A 170 0.40 15.94 -3.57
C ARG A 170 0.13 16.27 -2.10
N TYR A 171 -0.82 17.18 -1.86
CA TYR A 171 -1.34 17.56 -0.53
C TYR A 171 -0.27 18.04 0.48
N GLY A 172 0.73 18.77 -0.02
CA GLY A 172 1.85 19.29 0.78
C GLY A 172 2.94 18.26 1.05
N GLY A 173 3.17 17.32 0.12
CA GLY A 173 4.19 16.27 0.24
C GLY A 173 3.71 15.00 0.96
N ARG A 174 2.50 15.00 1.53
CA ARG A 174 1.98 13.91 2.39
C ARG A 174 1.42 12.70 1.62
N TYR A 175 1.29 12.79 0.30
CA TYR A 175 0.78 11.69 -0.52
C TYR A 175 1.66 11.47 -1.76
N VAL A 176 2.03 10.22 -2.05
CA VAL A 176 2.81 9.85 -3.24
C VAL A 176 1.87 9.74 -4.43
N GLN A 177 2.03 10.64 -5.39
CA GLN A 177 1.23 10.70 -6.61
C GLN A 177 1.81 9.86 -7.75
N SER A 178 3.12 9.63 -7.76
CA SER A 178 3.77 8.73 -8.71
C SER A 178 5.08 8.16 -8.18
N ILE A 179 5.45 6.97 -8.66
CA ILE A 179 6.78 6.37 -8.49
C ILE A 179 7.27 5.95 -9.89
N ASP A 180 8.46 6.39 -10.28
CA ASP A 180 9.12 6.09 -11.57
C ASP A 180 8.21 6.31 -12.80
N GLY A 181 7.41 7.38 -12.76
CA GLY A 181 6.48 7.76 -13.83
C GLY A 181 5.13 7.03 -13.84
N VAL A 182 4.95 5.99 -13.03
CA VAL A 182 3.63 5.35 -12.82
C VAL A 182 2.84 6.19 -11.81
N ALA A 183 1.79 6.85 -12.27
CA ALA A 183 1.01 7.82 -11.49
C ALA A 183 -0.39 7.31 -11.12
N GLY A 184 -0.86 7.68 -9.93
CA GLY A 184 -2.24 7.51 -9.48
C GLY A 184 -3.25 8.26 -10.34
N SER A 185 -4.49 7.77 -10.36
CA SER A 185 -5.60 8.32 -11.13
C SER A 185 -6.94 8.03 -10.44
N LEU A 186 -7.63 9.10 -10.04
CA LEU A 186 -8.97 9.02 -9.45
C LEU A 186 -10.01 8.49 -10.45
N THR A 187 -9.93 8.88 -11.73
CA THR A 187 -10.82 8.41 -12.79
C THR A 187 -10.51 6.96 -13.19
N GLY A 188 -9.23 6.59 -13.21
CA GLY A 188 -8.78 5.22 -13.41
C GLY A 188 -8.93 4.31 -12.18
N ARG A 189 -9.31 4.86 -11.03
CA ARG A 189 -9.42 4.17 -9.72
C ARG A 189 -8.18 3.35 -9.32
N HIS A 190 -7.00 3.84 -9.70
CA HIS A 190 -5.71 3.27 -9.32
C HIS A 190 -4.93 4.27 -8.49
N ASP A 191 -4.26 3.84 -7.43
CA ASP A 191 -3.30 4.71 -6.73
C ASP A 191 -2.23 3.93 -5.96
N TRP A 192 -1.30 4.67 -5.37
CA TRP A 192 -0.24 4.13 -4.52
C TRP A 192 -0.71 3.98 -3.07
N PHE A 193 -0.54 2.78 -2.54
CA PHE A 193 -0.77 2.43 -1.14
C PHE A 193 0.53 1.92 -0.54
N TYR A 194 0.76 2.20 0.75
CA TYR A 194 1.97 1.75 1.43
C TYR A 194 1.66 1.02 2.73
N PHE A 195 2.51 0.03 3.00
CA PHE A 195 2.42 -0.88 4.11
C PHE A 195 3.77 -0.89 4.84
N VAL A 196 3.75 -1.10 6.16
CA VAL A 196 4.97 -1.49 6.90
C VAL A 196 4.68 -2.76 7.67
N ASN A 197 5.58 -3.75 7.52
CA ASN A 197 5.46 -5.09 8.09
C ASN A 197 4.09 -5.75 7.81
N GLY A 198 3.45 -5.41 6.69
CA GLY A 198 2.17 -5.95 6.26
C GLY A 198 0.92 -5.19 6.73
N TYR A 199 1.03 -4.20 7.62
CA TYR A 199 -0.08 -3.31 7.97
C TYR A 199 -0.20 -2.16 6.96
N GLU A 200 -1.41 -1.86 6.45
CA GLU A 200 -1.68 -0.64 5.66
C GLU A 200 -1.60 0.57 6.60
N ALA A 201 -0.83 1.58 6.20
CA ALA A 201 -0.43 2.63 7.13
C ALA A 201 -1.58 3.56 7.57
N ASP A 202 -1.54 3.96 8.85
CA ASP A 202 -2.51 4.86 9.51
C ASP A 202 -2.16 6.36 9.35
N ARG A 203 -0.91 6.67 9.02
CA ARG A 203 -0.28 8.01 9.03
C ARG A 203 0.39 8.34 7.69
N SER A 204 1.06 9.49 7.57
CA SER A 204 1.82 9.82 6.35
C SER A 204 3.15 9.08 6.29
N ALA A 205 3.60 8.75 5.08
CA ALA A 205 4.94 8.19 4.85
C ALA A 205 6.06 9.19 5.21
N SER A 206 5.74 10.49 5.34
CA SER A 206 6.66 11.51 5.88
C SER A 206 6.79 11.47 7.41
N GLU A 207 5.97 10.69 8.11
CA GLU A 207 5.86 10.64 9.58
C GLU A 207 6.33 9.30 10.14
N TYR A 208 5.99 8.17 9.51
CA TYR A 208 6.47 6.85 9.93
C TYR A 208 7.98 6.73 9.71
N ARG A 209 8.75 6.39 10.76
CA ARG A 209 10.18 6.09 10.69
C ARG A 209 10.44 4.59 10.65
N LEU A 210 11.27 4.16 9.70
CA LEU A 210 11.63 2.76 9.52
C LEU A 210 12.56 2.28 10.64
N HIS A 211 12.22 1.17 11.27
CA HIS A 211 13.04 0.51 12.27
C HIS A 211 13.97 -0.53 11.62
N PRO A 212 15.06 -0.95 12.28
CA PRO A 212 15.88 -2.06 11.79
C PRO A 212 15.02 -3.33 11.60
N GLY A 213 15.10 -3.92 10.40
CA GLY A 213 14.30 -5.09 10.02
C GLY A 213 12.95 -4.79 9.37
N ASP A 214 12.44 -3.54 9.42
CA ASP A 214 11.15 -3.19 8.82
C ASP A 214 11.10 -3.53 7.32
N VAL A 215 9.97 -4.05 6.87
CA VAL A 215 9.60 -4.17 5.45
C VAL A 215 8.63 -3.05 5.11
N GLU A 216 9.12 -2.05 4.38
CA GLU A 216 8.30 -1.05 3.71
C GLU A 216 7.87 -1.57 2.35
N TRP A 217 6.57 -1.49 2.04
CA TRP A 217 6.03 -1.99 0.77
C TRP A 217 5.05 -1.00 0.15
N TRP A 218 5.39 -0.48 -1.02
CA TRP A 218 4.50 0.30 -1.90
C TRP A 218 3.90 -0.60 -2.98
N ASP A 219 2.57 -0.59 -3.14
CA ASP A 219 1.87 -1.25 -4.26
C ASP A 219 0.95 -0.28 -5.00
N PHE A 220 1.05 -0.30 -6.32
CA PHE A 220 0.12 0.41 -7.21
C PHE A 220 -1.04 -0.51 -7.57
N ARG A 221 -2.25 -0.19 -7.08
CA ARG A 221 -3.42 -1.06 -7.23
C ARG A 221 -4.69 -0.33 -7.65
N ASP A 222 -5.53 -1.04 -8.41
CA ASP A 222 -6.96 -0.73 -8.52
C ASP A 222 -7.61 -0.82 -7.13
N TRP A 223 -8.27 0.25 -6.69
CA TRP A 223 -8.97 0.34 -5.41
C TRP A 223 -10.49 0.18 -5.52
N SER A 224 -11.05 -0.06 -6.72
CA SER A 224 -12.50 -0.11 -6.94
C SER A 224 -13.20 -1.30 -6.27
N TYR A 225 -12.49 -2.42 -6.11
CA TYR A 225 -12.97 -3.60 -5.37
C TYR A 225 -12.76 -3.49 -3.84
N ALA A 226 -11.79 -2.68 -3.40
CA ALA A 226 -11.44 -2.51 -1.99
C ALA A 226 -10.64 -1.22 -1.79
N LEU A 227 -11.24 -0.22 -1.13
CA LEU A 227 -10.58 1.05 -0.82
C LEU A 227 -9.40 0.85 0.13
N ARG A 228 -9.62 0.13 1.23
CA ARG A 228 -8.61 -0.24 2.23
C ARG A 228 -8.33 -1.75 2.24
N GLN A 229 -7.15 -2.10 2.73
CA GLN A 229 -6.69 -3.45 3.01
C GLN A 229 -5.85 -3.41 4.29
N GLN A 230 -6.49 -3.35 5.46
CA GLN A 230 -5.84 -3.11 6.76
C GLN A 230 -4.55 -3.92 6.99
N VAL A 231 -4.54 -5.18 6.53
CA VAL A 231 -3.36 -6.05 6.58
C VAL A 231 -3.24 -6.96 5.35
N VAL A 232 -2.01 -7.28 4.98
CA VAL A 232 -1.62 -8.19 3.88
C VAL A 232 -0.63 -9.24 4.35
N VAL A 233 -0.64 -10.42 3.73
CA VAL A 233 0.27 -11.53 4.08
C VAL A 233 1.69 -11.38 3.51
N GLY A 234 1.90 -10.45 2.59
CA GLY A 234 3.13 -10.37 1.80
C GLY A 234 4.39 -10.04 2.59
N ALA A 235 4.22 -9.53 3.81
CA ALA A 235 5.29 -9.30 4.78
C ALA A 235 5.09 -10.16 6.06
N PHE A 236 4.40 -11.30 6.00
CA PHE A 236 4.57 -12.34 7.02
C PHE A 236 6.01 -12.90 6.89
N PRO A 237 6.78 -13.07 7.99
CA PRO A 237 6.38 -13.05 9.41
C PRO A 237 6.53 -11.70 10.16
N GLU A 238 6.81 -10.58 9.49
CA GLU A 238 7.21 -9.31 10.13
C GLU A 238 6.24 -8.72 11.18
N PRO A 239 4.90 -8.90 11.14
CA PRO A 239 4.01 -8.50 12.25
C PRO A 239 4.36 -9.14 13.61
N PHE A 240 5.05 -10.28 13.59
CA PHE A 240 5.53 -10.96 14.80
C PHE A 240 6.96 -10.53 15.16
N LEU A 241 7.84 -10.34 14.15
CA LEU A 241 9.27 -10.09 14.35
C LEU A 241 9.62 -8.62 14.61
N HIS A 242 8.97 -7.69 13.91
CA HIS A 242 9.26 -6.25 13.95
C HIS A 242 8.02 -5.43 14.36
N GLY A 243 6.81 -5.88 14.01
CA GLY A 243 5.55 -5.29 14.47
C GLY A 243 5.23 -3.98 13.76
N TRP A 244 4.95 -2.91 14.51
CA TRP A 244 4.62 -1.59 13.96
C TRP A 244 5.19 -0.48 14.85
N ASP A 245 5.79 0.55 14.25
CA ASP A 245 6.28 1.74 14.95
C ASP A 245 7.24 1.37 16.12
N GLY A 246 8.14 0.42 15.85
CA GLY A 246 9.12 -0.15 16.78
C GLY A 246 8.53 -1.08 17.86
N LYS A 247 7.22 -1.33 17.85
CA LYS A 247 6.49 -2.05 18.91
C LYS A 247 5.94 -3.37 18.39
N ARG A 248 6.11 -4.43 19.18
CA ARG A 248 5.64 -5.78 18.89
C ARG A 248 4.55 -6.17 19.88
N LEU A 249 3.43 -6.68 19.37
CA LEU A 249 2.44 -7.34 20.21
C LEU A 249 2.90 -8.75 20.61
N PRO A 250 2.45 -9.30 21.75
CA PRO A 250 2.65 -10.70 22.09
C PRO A 250 2.21 -11.64 20.97
N GLY A 251 3.11 -12.52 20.53
CA GLY A 251 2.83 -13.52 19.50
C GLY A 251 2.17 -14.78 20.07
N ARG A 252 1.25 -15.38 19.32
CA ARG A 252 0.70 -16.71 19.60
C ARG A 252 0.57 -17.56 18.34
N VAL A 253 0.98 -18.82 18.42
CA VAL A 253 0.68 -19.88 17.43
C VAL A 253 -0.36 -20.81 18.06
N VAL A 254 -1.54 -20.88 17.45
CA VAL A 254 -2.65 -21.70 17.93
C VAL A 254 -2.82 -22.93 17.05
N TYR A 255 -2.88 -24.10 17.67
CA TYR A 255 -3.11 -25.39 17.01
C TYR A 255 -4.26 -26.15 17.68
N SER A 256 -5.00 -26.96 16.92
CA SER A 256 -6.10 -27.78 17.44
C SER A 256 -5.71 -29.26 17.53
N ASN A 257 -5.09 -29.77 16.46
CA ASN A 257 -4.69 -31.16 16.29
C ASN A 257 -3.40 -31.47 17.10
N PRO A 258 -3.37 -32.53 17.94
CA PRO A 258 -2.17 -32.91 18.69
C PRO A 258 -0.93 -33.15 17.82
N ARG A 259 -1.09 -33.61 16.56
CA ARG A 259 0.02 -33.88 15.65
C ARG A 259 0.79 -32.61 15.29
N ASP A 260 0.10 -31.48 15.19
CA ASP A 260 0.68 -30.18 14.81
C ASP A 260 1.51 -29.56 15.94
N ARG A 261 1.52 -30.14 17.16
CA ARG A 261 2.14 -29.57 18.36
C ARG A 261 3.61 -29.20 18.18
N ALA A 262 4.44 -30.14 17.71
CA ALA A 262 5.88 -29.90 17.58
C ALA A 262 6.18 -28.80 16.55
N SER A 263 5.47 -28.82 15.42
CA SER A 263 5.54 -27.77 14.39
C SER A 263 5.06 -26.42 14.91
N ALA A 264 4.01 -26.39 15.75
CA ALA A 264 3.50 -25.19 16.38
C ALA A 264 4.45 -24.61 17.44
N GLU A 265 5.14 -25.46 18.21
CA GLU A 265 6.18 -25.07 19.16
C GLU A 265 7.43 -24.53 18.43
N HIS A 266 7.83 -25.16 17.32
CA HIS A 266 8.91 -24.67 16.46
C HIS A 266 8.56 -23.33 15.78
N LEU A 267 7.36 -23.21 15.19
CA LEU A 267 6.84 -21.95 14.64
C LEU A 267 6.75 -20.86 15.71
N ALA A 268 6.34 -21.20 16.93
CA ALA A 268 6.29 -20.24 18.03
C ALA A 268 7.69 -19.72 18.38
N SER A 269 8.71 -20.59 18.41
CA SER A 269 10.10 -20.17 18.58
C SER A 269 10.55 -19.22 17.46
N LEU A 270 10.34 -19.60 16.18
CA LEU A 270 10.71 -18.79 15.01
C LEU A 270 10.01 -17.42 14.95
N LEU A 271 8.79 -17.33 15.46
CA LEU A 271 7.98 -16.10 15.50
C LEU A 271 8.14 -15.30 16.81
N HIS A 272 9.05 -15.71 17.71
CA HIS A 272 9.19 -15.14 19.06
C HIS A 272 7.84 -15.03 19.80
N ALA A 273 7.09 -16.13 19.78
CA ALA A 273 5.69 -16.26 20.15
C ALA A 273 5.45 -17.42 21.14
N SER A 274 4.22 -17.56 21.63
CA SER A 274 3.77 -18.66 22.48
C SER A 274 2.98 -19.70 21.68
N ALA A 275 3.29 -20.99 21.81
CA ALA A 275 2.42 -22.05 21.30
C ALA A 275 1.22 -22.25 22.25
N THR A 276 0.03 -22.52 21.73
CA THR A 276 -1.16 -22.80 22.56
C THR A 276 -2.11 -23.76 21.84
N ARG A 277 -2.55 -24.81 22.53
CA ARG A 277 -3.60 -25.69 22.01
C ARG A 277 -4.98 -25.06 22.24
N GLY A 278 -5.84 -25.00 21.22
CA GLY A 278 -7.23 -24.54 21.38
C GLY A 278 -7.91 -24.10 20.08
N ALA A 279 -9.22 -23.82 20.17
CA ALA A 279 -10.09 -23.51 19.02
C ALA A 279 -9.92 -22.10 18.41
N GLY A 280 -8.69 -21.58 18.34
CA GLY A 280 -8.40 -20.35 17.58
C GLY A 280 -8.92 -19.03 18.17
N ALA A 281 -9.39 -18.97 19.42
CA ALA A 281 -9.73 -17.70 20.06
C ALA A 281 -8.46 -16.83 20.20
N ALA A 282 -8.44 -15.66 19.55
CA ALA A 282 -7.33 -14.72 19.63
C ALA A 282 -7.50 -13.82 20.87
N PRO A 283 -6.50 -13.70 21.75
CA PRO A 283 -6.52 -12.71 22.83
C PRO A 283 -6.66 -11.30 22.25
N ALA A 284 -7.39 -10.42 22.93
CA ALA A 284 -7.73 -9.08 22.42
C ALA A 284 -6.53 -8.12 22.24
N LYS A 285 -5.29 -8.57 22.49
CA LYS A 285 -4.03 -7.81 22.41
C LYS A 285 -2.85 -8.68 21.95
N ALA A 286 -3.05 -9.63 21.02
CA ALA A 286 -1.99 -10.56 20.59
C ALA A 286 -2.06 -10.91 19.09
N ASN A 287 -0.91 -10.82 18.41
CA ASN A 287 -0.78 -11.27 17.02
C ASN A 287 -0.83 -12.80 16.98
N THR A 288 -1.76 -13.36 16.20
CA THR A 288 -2.19 -14.76 16.31
C THR A 288 -2.10 -15.47 14.97
N LEU A 289 -1.23 -16.49 14.86
CA LEU A 289 -1.22 -17.46 13.77
C LEU A 289 -2.06 -18.67 14.17
N VAL A 290 -3.17 -18.92 13.48
CA VAL A 290 -3.95 -20.16 13.63
C VAL A 290 -3.53 -21.16 12.57
N LEU A 291 -3.09 -22.33 13.01
CA LEU A 291 -2.85 -23.50 12.18
C LEU A 291 -4.15 -24.29 12.06
N VAL A 292 -4.61 -24.45 10.82
CA VAL A 292 -5.75 -25.29 10.46
C VAL A 292 -5.21 -26.50 9.71
N SER A 293 -5.44 -27.71 10.22
CA SER A 293 -5.06 -28.92 9.51
C SER A 293 -5.80 -28.95 8.16
N GLY A 294 -5.04 -28.93 7.06
CA GLY A 294 -5.58 -29.01 5.70
C GLY A 294 -6.05 -30.43 5.35
N ALA A 295 -6.75 -30.56 4.22
CA ALA A 295 -6.95 -31.86 3.59
C ALA A 295 -5.63 -32.33 2.91
N ASP A 296 -5.45 -33.65 2.78
CA ASP A 296 -4.28 -34.20 2.09
C ASP A 296 -4.18 -33.68 0.65
N GLY A 297 -3.00 -33.18 0.27
CA GLY A 297 -2.76 -32.55 -1.03
C GLY A 297 -3.34 -31.12 -1.19
N GLN A 298 -3.97 -30.54 -0.17
CA GLN A 298 -4.43 -29.15 -0.21
C GLN A 298 -3.23 -28.19 -0.38
N ARG A 299 -3.34 -27.24 -1.31
CA ARG A 299 -2.32 -26.20 -1.51
C ARG A 299 -2.23 -25.30 -0.26
N PRO A 300 -1.01 -24.94 0.19
CA PRO A 300 -0.84 -24.09 1.36
C PRO A 300 -1.50 -22.72 1.15
N SER A 301 -2.29 -22.30 2.12
CA SER A 301 -3.00 -21.02 2.12
C SER A 301 -2.70 -20.23 3.38
N LEU A 302 -2.60 -18.91 3.25
CA LEU A 302 -2.42 -17.96 4.34
C LEU A 302 -3.29 -16.74 4.06
N VAL A 303 -4.21 -16.45 4.98
CA VAL A 303 -5.02 -15.22 4.97
C VAL A 303 -4.76 -14.42 6.24
N ALA A 304 -4.59 -13.10 6.11
CA ALA A 304 -4.53 -12.15 7.22
C ALA A 304 -5.88 -11.43 7.36
N ARG A 305 -6.34 -11.23 8.59
CA ARG A 305 -7.55 -10.44 8.91
C ARG A 305 -7.34 -9.66 10.20
N GLN A 306 -7.90 -8.45 10.24
CA GLN A 306 -8.14 -7.65 11.44
C GLN A 306 -9.65 -7.42 11.60
N ARG A 307 -10.09 -6.78 12.68
CA ARG A 307 -11.50 -6.36 12.85
C ARG A 307 -11.73 -5.01 12.14
N PRO A 308 -12.97 -4.65 11.76
CA PRO A 308 -13.25 -3.41 11.03
C PRO A 308 -12.80 -2.11 11.74
N GLN A 309 -12.66 -2.12 13.06
CA GLN A 309 -12.21 -0.98 13.87
C GLN A 309 -10.69 -0.94 14.14
N ASP A 310 -9.95 -1.99 13.81
CA ASP A 310 -8.53 -2.12 14.14
C ASP A 310 -7.65 -1.32 13.15
N GLY A 311 -6.55 -0.74 13.63
CA GLY A 311 -5.61 0.06 12.86
C GLY A 311 -4.26 -0.61 12.57
N ALA A 312 -3.28 0.18 12.16
CA ALA A 312 -1.91 -0.31 11.96
C ALA A 312 -1.24 -0.62 13.32
N GLY A 313 -0.67 -1.82 13.44
CA GLY A 313 -0.08 -2.31 14.70
C GLY A 313 -1.07 -2.95 15.69
N ASP A 314 -2.37 -2.94 15.42
CA ASP A 314 -3.37 -3.69 16.20
C ASP A 314 -3.28 -5.21 15.97
N PRO A 315 -3.97 -6.04 16.79
CA PRO A 315 -3.89 -7.50 16.71
C PRO A 315 -4.31 -8.08 15.35
N VAL A 316 -3.34 -8.59 14.58
CA VAL A 316 -3.62 -9.34 13.35
C VAL A 316 -3.83 -10.83 13.65
N ARG A 317 -4.87 -11.40 13.02
CA ARG A 317 -5.08 -12.83 12.90
C ARG A 317 -4.59 -13.31 11.53
N PHE A 318 -3.58 -14.17 11.54
CA PHE A 318 -3.24 -15.05 10.43
C PHE A 318 -3.99 -16.37 10.58
N ARG A 319 -4.50 -16.92 9.47
CA ARG A 319 -4.98 -18.30 9.38
C ARG A 319 -4.22 -18.99 8.26
N PHE A 320 -3.44 -20.00 8.63
CA PHE A 320 -2.76 -20.89 7.71
C PHE A 320 -3.52 -22.21 7.58
N ALA A 321 -3.63 -22.76 6.38
CA ALA A 321 -4.06 -24.13 6.16
C ALA A 321 -3.13 -24.86 5.20
N GLY A 322 -2.64 -26.02 5.61
CA GLY A 322 -1.54 -26.78 4.98
C GLY A 322 -0.69 -27.46 6.06
N ASP A 323 0.49 -27.97 5.68
CA ASP A 323 1.45 -28.54 6.65
C ASP A 323 2.18 -27.44 7.44
N ALA A 324 2.11 -27.52 8.77
CA ALA A 324 2.79 -26.61 9.68
C ALA A 324 4.32 -26.81 9.73
N ALA A 325 4.82 -28.02 9.47
CA ALA A 325 6.26 -28.25 9.37
C ALA A 325 6.83 -27.59 8.10
N TRP A 326 6.15 -27.76 6.96
CA TRP A 326 6.46 -27.03 5.73
C TRP A 326 6.47 -25.51 5.94
N LEU A 327 5.48 -24.94 6.64
CA LEU A 327 5.43 -23.50 6.93
C LEU A 327 6.67 -23.02 7.71
N ALA A 328 7.15 -23.79 8.69
CA ALA A 328 8.33 -23.44 9.48
C ALA A 328 9.58 -23.24 8.62
N SER A 329 9.74 -24.07 7.58
CA SER A 329 10.83 -23.95 6.59
C SER A 329 10.57 -22.90 5.50
N HIS A 330 9.33 -22.40 5.36
CA HIS A 330 8.90 -21.55 4.25
C HIS A 330 8.17 -20.27 4.72
N LEU A 331 8.60 -19.65 5.82
CA LEU A 331 7.94 -18.46 6.40
C LEU A 331 7.70 -17.32 5.39
N THR A 332 8.52 -17.18 4.34
CA THR A 332 8.37 -16.14 3.31
C THR A 332 7.61 -16.58 2.05
N PHE A 333 6.94 -17.75 2.05
CA PHE A 333 6.24 -18.27 0.84
C PHE A 333 5.16 -17.32 0.30
N ALA A 334 4.58 -16.50 1.18
CA ALA A 334 3.52 -15.57 0.86
C ALA A 334 4.02 -14.21 0.35
N ARG A 335 5.34 -14.04 0.16
CA ARG A 335 5.98 -12.74 -0.14
C ARG A 335 5.36 -12.03 -1.34
N PHE A 336 5.15 -10.71 -1.19
CA PHE A 336 4.47 -9.84 -2.17
C PHE A 336 3.01 -10.23 -2.48
N ARG A 337 2.30 -10.96 -1.60
CA ARG A 337 0.87 -11.29 -1.80
C ARG A 337 -0.04 -10.55 -0.83
N TYR A 338 -1.26 -10.23 -1.27
CA TYR A 338 -2.28 -9.66 -0.39
C TYR A 338 -2.86 -10.76 0.52
N GLU A 339 -3.16 -11.91 -0.07
CA GLU A 339 -3.43 -13.19 0.57
C GLU A 339 -2.98 -14.34 -0.33
N VAL A 340 -2.85 -15.56 0.22
CA VAL A 340 -2.50 -16.77 -0.54
C VAL A 340 -3.58 -17.82 -0.32
N GLY A 341 -4.26 -18.25 -1.38
CA GLY A 341 -5.29 -19.28 -1.33
C GLY A 341 -6.63 -18.76 -0.79
N GLY A 342 -7.57 -18.61 -1.72
CA GLY A 342 -9.00 -18.37 -1.52
C GLY A 342 -9.76 -19.06 -2.65
#